data_AF-A0A0B7JRW3-F1
#
_entry.id   AF-A0A0B7JRW3-F1
#
_cell.length_a   1.000
_cell.length_b   1.000
_cell.length_c   1.000
_cell.angle_alpha   90.00
_cell.angle_beta   90.00
_cell.angle_gamma   90.00
#
_symmetry.space_group_name_H-M   'P 1'
#
loop_
_entity.id
_entity.type
_entity.pdbx_description
1 polymer ?
#
loop_
_entity_poly.entity_id
_entity_poly.type
_entity_poly.pdbx_seq_one_letter_code
_entity_poly.pdbx_strand_id
1 'polypeptide(L)'
;YDRRTRNPHWVVEHITPQSLATRDGDRKNSTFVEDPDVPQKFRGLLKDYFRSGYDRGHQVPAADCKWSQQAMDETFYLTNMCPQVGEGFNRDYWAHFEDFCRRLTVRYPSVRIVTGPLYLPRKDPVDNKWYVKYEMIGSPPSIAVPTHFYKVIFAEDGRVGGNVALGAFVLPNAPISNDKPITDFEVPDYAERQKSVAKGDRRALPPPRS
;
A
#
# COMPACT_ATOMS: atom_id res chain seq x y z
N TYR A 1 1.69 -13.43 1.75
CA TYR A 1 3.12 -13.14 1.54
C TYR A 1 3.64 -13.92 0.34
N ASP A 2 4.28 -13.26 -0.63
CA ASP A 2 4.92 -13.91 -1.78
C ASP A 2 6.34 -14.34 -1.41
N ARG A 3 6.52 -15.65 -1.18
CA ARG A 3 7.82 -16.26 -0.83
C ARG A 3 8.89 -16.15 -1.93
N ARG A 4 8.50 -15.90 -3.19
CA ARG A 4 9.41 -15.72 -4.33
C ARG A 4 9.94 -14.31 -4.40
N THR A 5 9.09 -13.30 -4.18
CA THR A 5 9.53 -11.89 -4.23
C THR A 5 9.94 -11.33 -2.87
N ARG A 6 9.60 -12.03 -1.78
CA ARG A 6 9.82 -11.63 -0.38
C ARG A 6 9.05 -10.37 0.03
N ASN A 7 7.95 -10.10 -0.67
CA ASN A 7 7.02 -8.99 -0.44
C ASN A 7 5.63 -9.55 -0.15
N PRO A 8 4.70 -8.80 0.49
CA PRO A 8 3.30 -9.20 0.55
C PRO A 8 2.69 -9.29 -0.87
N HIS A 9 1.75 -10.22 -1.08
CA HIS A 9 0.91 -10.20 -2.29
C HIS A 9 -0.06 -9.02 -2.22
N TRP A 10 -0.63 -8.86 -1.03
CA TRP A 10 -1.51 -7.80 -0.61
C TRP A 10 -1.54 -7.82 0.92
N VAL A 11 -1.93 -6.69 1.49
CA VAL A 11 -2.36 -6.56 2.88
C VAL A 11 -3.75 -5.94 2.89
N VAL A 12 -4.50 -6.14 3.96
CA VAL A 12 -5.79 -5.49 4.17
C VAL A 12 -5.79 -4.84 5.53
N GLU A 13 -6.27 -3.60 5.58
CA GLU A 13 -6.46 -2.85 6.81
C GLU A 13 -7.89 -2.31 6.88
N HIS A 14 -8.36 -2.08 8.10
CA HIS A 14 -9.66 -1.46 8.38
C HIS A 14 -9.44 -0.32 9.35
N ILE A 15 -9.75 0.89 8.88
CA ILE A 15 -9.65 2.11 9.68
C ILE A 15 -11.04 2.70 9.91
N THR A 16 -11.22 3.23 11.12
CA THR A 16 -12.46 3.84 11.60
C THR A 16 -12.10 5.15 12.31
N PRO A 17 -13.06 6.07 12.51
CA PRO A 17 -12.83 7.25 13.33
C PRO A 17 -12.30 6.90 14.73
N GLN A 18 -12.83 5.83 15.33
CA GLN A 18 -12.43 5.37 16.66
C GLN A 18 -10.99 4.85 16.67
N SER A 19 -10.63 3.95 15.75
CA SER A 19 -9.27 3.40 15.69
C SER A 19 -8.22 4.48 15.40
N LEU A 20 -8.58 5.50 14.63
CA LEU A 20 -7.72 6.65 14.36
C LEU A 20 -7.77 7.74 15.43
N ALA A 21 -8.65 7.67 16.45
CA ALA A 21 -8.66 8.60 17.58
C ALA A 21 -7.77 8.12 18.73
N THR A 22 -7.69 6.81 18.94
CA THR A 22 -6.84 6.20 19.98
C THR A 22 -5.34 6.41 19.70
N ARG A 23 -4.54 6.59 20.76
CA ARG A 23 -3.12 6.99 20.69
C ARG A 23 -2.27 6.17 21.67
N ASP A 24 -2.53 4.87 21.75
CA ASP A 24 -1.90 3.95 22.69
C ASP A 24 -0.57 3.39 22.15
N GLY A 25 -0.29 3.55 20.84
CA GLY A 25 0.99 3.21 20.22
C GLY A 25 1.86 4.42 19.90
N ASP A 26 3.16 4.31 20.18
CA ASP A 26 4.20 5.26 19.76
C ASP A 26 5.19 4.58 18.80
N ARG A 27 5.29 5.14 17.60
CA ARG A 27 6.19 4.66 16.53
C ARG A 27 7.65 4.60 16.98
N LYS A 28 8.06 5.44 17.93
CA LYS A 28 9.44 5.44 18.47
C LYS A 28 9.80 4.14 19.18
N ASN A 29 8.81 3.38 19.65
CA ASN A 29 9.00 2.10 20.32
C ASN A 29 9.05 0.92 19.33
N SER A 30 8.68 1.15 18.06
CA SER A 30 8.67 0.12 17.03
C SER A 30 9.96 0.10 16.22
N THR A 31 10.45 -1.09 15.90
CA THR A 31 11.65 -1.27 15.09
C THR A 31 11.42 -2.30 14.00
N PHE A 32 12.03 -2.11 12.83
CA PHE A 32 11.93 -3.08 11.74
C PHE A 32 12.54 -4.41 12.15
N VAL A 33 11.78 -5.48 12.01
CA VAL A 33 12.19 -6.83 12.40
C VAL A 33 11.84 -7.84 11.31
N GLU A 34 12.65 -8.88 11.23
CA GLU A 34 12.39 -10.01 10.34
C GLU A 34 11.24 -10.85 10.91
N ASP A 35 10.36 -11.36 10.05
CA ASP A 35 9.19 -12.12 10.49
C ASP A 35 9.58 -13.58 10.83
N PRO A 36 9.48 -14.01 12.10
CA PRO A 36 9.87 -15.35 12.52
C PRO A 36 8.98 -16.46 11.94
N ASP A 37 7.73 -16.14 11.55
CA ASP A 37 6.75 -17.10 11.04
C ASP A 37 7.02 -17.47 9.56
N VAL A 38 7.86 -16.67 8.88
CA VAL A 38 8.35 -17.01 7.55
C VAL A 38 9.57 -17.92 7.67
N PRO A 39 9.56 -19.12 7.03
CA PRO A 39 10.73 -19.99 7.01
C PRO A 39 11.96 -19.26 6.44
N GLN A 40 13.13 -19.45 7.06
CA GLN A 40 14.36 -18.68 6.78
C GLN A 40 14.71 -18.58 5.28
N LYS A 41 14.48 -19.64 4.49
CA LYS A 41 14.73 -19.67 3.03
C LYS A 41 13.92 -18.62 2.24
N PHE A 42 12.80 -18.18 2.78
CA PHE A 42 11.86 -17.25 2.15
C PHE A 42 11.73 -15.92 2.91
N ARG A 43 12.48 -15.73 3.98
CA ARG A 43 12.39 -14.55 4.84
C ARG A 43 13.21 -13.41 4.24
N GLY A 44 12.58 -12.26 4.04
CA GLY A 44 13.33 -11.03 3.77
C GLY A 44 14.12 -10.61 5.01
N LEU A 45 15.37 -10.19 4.84
CA LEU A 45 16.28 -9.88 5.94
C LEU A 45 16.58 -8.38 6.00
N LEU A 46 16.86 -7.85 7.18
CA LEU A 46 17.17 -6.41 7.34
C LEU A 46 18.39 -5.99 6.51
N LYS A 47 19.37 -6.90 6.37
CA LYS A 47 20.57 -6.68 5.56
C LYS A 47 20.27 -6.50 4.07
N ASP A 48 19.16 -7.04 3.56
CA ASP A 48 18.82 -6.96 2.14
C ASP A 48 18.44 -5.52 1.74
N TYR A 49 17.89 -4.75 2.69
CA TYR A 49 17.55 -3.33 2.52
C TYR A 49 18.72 -2.40 2.79
N PHE A 50 19.72 -2.82 3.58
CA PHE A 50 20.83 -1.97 3.99
C PHE A 50 21.63 -1.48 2.78
N ARG A 51 21.73 -0.15 2.60
CA ARG A 51 22.41 0.50 1.46
C ARG A 51 21.89 0.04 0.08
N SER A 52 20.66 -0.47 0.00
CA SER A 52 20.03 -0.85 -1.26
C SER A 52 19.60 0.33 -2.13
N GLY A 53 19.51 1.53 -1.56
CA GLY A 53 18.92 2.71 -2.21
C GLY A 53 17.39 2.82 -2.01
N TYR A 54 16.76 1.83 -1.38
CA TYR A 54 15.31 1.81 -1.12
C TYR A 54 14.99 1.91 0.36
N ASP A 55 13.86 2.52 0.66
CA ASP A 55 13.24 2.47 1.98
C ASP A 55 12.52 1.13 2.19
N ARG A 56 12.35 0.78 3.47
CA ARG A 56 11.41 -0.26 3.93
C ARG A 56 10.01 0.35 3.96
N GLY A 57 9.31 0.23 2.84
CA GLY A 57 8.01 0.84 2.61
C GLY A 57 6.86 0.01 3.16
N HIS A 58 6.11 0.56 4.11
CA HIS A 58 4.97 -0.10 4.74
C HIS A 58 3.84 -0.33 3.73
N GLN A 59 3.13 -1.46 3.83
CA GLN A 59 1.87 -1.65 3.10
C GLN A 59 0.66 -1.33 3.98
N VAL A 60 0.67 -1.76 5.25
CA VAL A 60 -0.15 -1.22 6.34
C VAL A 60 0.68 -0.15 7.07
N PRO A 61 0.29 1.13 7.06
CA PRO A 61 1.06 2.20 7.69
C PRO A 61 1.00 2.12 9.21
N ALA A 62 2.12 2.32 9.89
CA ALA A 62 2.16 2.36 11.36
C ALA A 62 1.20 3.40 11.97
N ALA A 63 0.96 4.51 11.26
CA ALA A 63 0.05 5.57 11.71
C ALA A 63 -1.41 5.13 11.82
N ASP A 64 -1.80 4.08 11.10
CA ASP A 64 -3.17 3.55 11.06
C ASP A 64 -3.40 2.57 12.23
N CYS A 65 -2.32 2.14 12.90
CA CYS A 65 -2.31 1.23 14.04
C CYS A 65 -2.03 1.92 15.39
N LYS A 66 -2.18 3.25 15.49
CA LYS A 66 -1.97 4.01 16.74
C LYS A 66 -2.87 3.59 17.91
N TRP A 67 -3.90 2.79 17.67
CA TRP A 67 -4.79 2.26 18.68
C TRP A 67 -4.18 1.11 19.52
N SER A 68 -3.03 0.55 19.13
CA SER A 68 -2.34 -0.49 19.90
C SER A 68 -0.85 -0.50 19.57
N GLN A 69 0.00 -0.48 20.60
CA GLN A 69 1.46 -0.63 20.41
C GLN A 69 1.79 -1.95 19.71
N GLN A 70 1.14 -3.05 20.11
CA GLN A 70 1.35 -4.36 19.48
C GLN A 70 0.99 -4.33 17.99
N ALA A 71 -0.18 -3.78 17.64
CA ALA A 71 -0.60 -3.69 16.25
C ALA A 71 0.37 -2.83 15.43
N MET A 72 0.87 -1.74 16.02
CA MET A 72 1.90 -0.91 15.39
C MET A 72 3.20 -1.67 15.20
N ASP A 73 3.70 -2.39 16.21
CA ASP A 73 4.93 -3.19 16.12
C ASP A 73 4.82 -4.26 15.03
N GLU A 74 3.65 -4.89 14.90
CA GLU A 74 3.38 -5.87 13.83
C GLU A 74 3.45 -5.26 12.43
N THR A 75 3.17 -3.95 12.27
CA THR A 75 3.38 -3.28 10.97
C THR A 75 4.85 -3.18 10.59
N PHE A 76 5.79 -3.33 11.52
CA PHE A 76 7.24 -3.24 11.27
C PHE A 76 7.88 -4.57 10.87
N TYR A 77 7.12 -5.67 10.82
CA TYR A 77 7.60 -6.92 10.22
C TYR A 77 7.91 -6.73 8.73
N LEU A 78 9.02 -7.32 8.28
CA LEU A 78 9.42 -7.26 6.87
C LEU A 78 8.42 -7.93 5.91
N THR A 79 7.47 -8.73 6.41
CA THR A 79 6.34 -9.26 5.63
C THR A 79 5.31 -8.20 5.24
N ASN A 80 5.31 -7.04 5.91
CA ASN A 80 4.56 -5.83 5.56
C ASN A 80 5.40 -4.82 4.74
N MET A 81 6.65 -5.16 4.38
CA MET A 81 7.53 -4.25 3.65
C MET A 81 7.63 -4.59 2.17
N CYS A 82 7.78 -3.54 1.36
CA CYS A 82 8.36 -3.62 0.02
C CYS A 82 9.49 -2.58 -0.12
N PRO A 83 10.48 -2.80 -1.01
CA PRO A 83 11.40 -1.75 -1.42
C PRO A 83 10.66 -0.59 -2.11
N GLN A 84 10.67 0.58 -1.48
CA GLN A 84 10.05 1.78 -2.03
C GLN A 84 11.11 2.87 -2.26
N VAL A 85 10.94 3.64 -3.34
CA VAL A 85 11.72 4.87 -3.51
C VAL A 85 11.46 5.79 -2.32
N GLY A 86 12.52 6.30 -1.70
CA GLY A 86 12.43 7.10 -0.47
C GLY A 86 11.87 8.49 -0.73
N GLU A 87 12.75 9.40 -1.15
CA GLU A 87 12.40 10.79 -1.49
C GLU A 87 11.53 10.86 -2.76
N GLY A 88 10.47 11.66 -2.70
CA GLY A 88 9.48 11.84 -3.76
C GLY A 88 8.42 10.73 -3.82
N PHE A 89 8.54 9.65 -3.04
CA PHE A 89 7.55 8.56 -3.05
C PHE A 89 7.15 8.12 -1.64
N ASN A 90 7.86 7.18 -1.01
CA ASN A 90 7.53 6.65 0.32
C ASN A 90 7.36 7.75 1.37
N ARG A 91 8.30 8.71 1.39
CA ARG A 91 8.34 9.79 2.38
C ARG A 91 7.41 10.96 2.05
N ASP A 92 6.87 10.99 0.83
CA ASP A 92 6.13 12.12 0.27
C ASP A 92 4.78 11.65 -0.30
N TYR A 93 4.67 11.43 -1.61
CA TYR A 93 3.41 11.18 -2.30
C TYR A 93 2.64 9.96 -1.74
N TRP A 94 3.34 8.88 -1.40
CA TRP A 94 2.74 7.70 -0.80
C TRP A 94 2.20 7.97 0.61
N ALA A 95 2.95 8.70 1.44
CA ALA A 95 2.50 9.13 2.76
C ALA A 95 1.29 10.08 2.69
N HIS A 96 1.24 10.96 1.68
CA HIS A 96 0.05 11.80 1.40
C HIS A 96 -1.16 10.97 0.99
N PHE A 97 -0.96 9.90 0.20
CA PHE A 97 -2.04 9.00 -0.18
C PHE A 97 -2.56 8.18 1.01
N GLU A 98 -1.68 7.73 1.90
CA GLU A 98 -2.07 7.13 3.18
C GLU A 98 -2.85 8.14 4.04
N ASP A 99 -2.46 9.41 4.07
CA ASP A 99 -3.22 10.43 4.78
C ASP A 99 -4.59 10.70 4.17
N PHE A 100 -4.70 10.71 2.85
CA PHE A 100 -5.99 10.76 2.18
C PHE A 100 -6.90 9.62 2.63
N CYS A 101 -6.37 8.39 2.70
CA CYS A 101 -7.13 7.23 3.18
C CYS A 101 -7.66 7.45 4.61
N ARG A 102 -6.83 7.95 5.52
CA ARG A 102 -7.26 8.33 6.88
C ARG A 102 -8.33 9.41 6.87
N ARG A 103 -8.18 10.47 6.05
CA ARG A 103 -9.17 11.56 5.97
C ARG A 103 -10.53 11.09 5.47
N LEU A 104 -10.62 9.99 4.73
CA LEU A 104 -11.92 9.41 4.34
C LEU A 104 -12.77 9.04 5.57
N THR A 105 -12.16 8.73 6.72
CA THR A 105 -12.92 8.41 7.93
C THR A 105 -13.71 9.58 8.50
N VAL A 106 -13.41 10.83 8.09
CA VAL A 106 -14.23 12.00 8.44
C VAL A 106 -15.64 11.88 7.85
N ARG A 107 -15.78 11.20 6.71
CA ARG A 107 -17.06 11.03 6.00
C ARG A 107 -17.62 9.62 6.13
N TYR A 108 -16.76 8.61 6.14
CA TYR A 108 -17.14 7.21 6.11
C TYR A 108 -16.75 6.54 7.44
N PRO A 109 -17.69 6.05 8.26
CA PRO A 109 -17.36 5.42 9.55
C PRO A 109 -16.55 4.12 9.42
N SER A 110 -16.46 3.53 8.22
CA SER A 110 -15.73 2.29 7.95
C SER A 110 -15.02 2.39 6.61
N VAL A 111 -13.69 2.27 6.62
CA VAL A 111 -12.85 2.30 5.40
C VAL A 111 -11.91 1.10 5.41
N ARG A 112 -12.04 0.23 4.41
CA ARG A 112 -11.12 -0.90 4.19
C ARG A 112 -10.20 -0.59 3.02
N ILE A 113 -8.92 -0.87 3.20
CA ILE A 113 -7.89 -0.57 2.20
C ILE A 113 -7.12 -1.86 1.95
N VAL A 114 -7.02 -2.24 0.67
CA VAL A 114 -6.13 -3.31 0.22
C VAL A 114 -4.93 -2.66 -0.45
N THR A 115 -3.74 -2.94 0.04
CA THR A 115 -2.48 -2.39 -0.47
C THR A 115 -1.57 -3.51 -0.97
N GLY A 116 -0.84 -3.29 -2.06
CA GLY A 116 0.19 -4.25 -2.46
C GLY A 116 1.09 -3.80 -3.62
N PRO A 117 2.13 -4.60 -3.92
CA PRO A 117 3.06 -4.35 -5.03
C PRO A 117 2.55 -4.88 -6.37
N LEU A 118 3.04 -4.28 -7.47
CA LEU A 118 2.83 -4.73 -8.84
C LEU A 118 4.14 -4.77 -9.64
N TYR A 119 4.21 -5.71 -10.57
CA TYR A 119 5.32 -5.89 -11.51
C TYR A 119 4.75 -5.81 -12.93
N LEU A 120 4.62 -4.59 -13.44
CA LEU A 120 3.93 -4.32 -14.70
C LEU A 120 4.87 -4.48 -15.90
N PRO A 121 4.39 -5.06 -17.02
CA PRO A 121 5.20 -5.22 -18.21
C PRO A 121 5.44 -3.86 -18.89
N ARG A 122 6.63 -3.69 -19.46
CA ARG A 122 6.97 -2.58 -20.34
C ARG A 122 7.37 -3.12 -21.70
N LYS A 123 6.99 -2.42 -22.76
CA LYS A 123 7.38 -2.76 -24.12
C LYS A 123 8.82 -2.31 -24.33
N ASP A 124 9.69 -3.23 -24.73
CA ASP A 124 11.06 -2.91 -25.06
C ASP A 124 11.10 -2.20 -26.43
N PRO A 125 11.74 -1.02 -26.54
CA PRO A 125 11.76 -0.25 -27.78
C PRO A 125 12.65 -0.86 -28.87
N VAL A 126 13.55 -1.78 -28.52
CA VAL A 126 14.49 -2.42 -29.46
C VAL A 126 13.81 -3.57 -30.21
N ASP A 127 13.14 -4.48 -29.50
CA ASP A 127 12.54 -5.69 -30.10
C ASP A 127 11.00 -5.68 -30.15
N ASN A 128 10.36 -4.63 -29.65
CA ASN A 128 8.90 -4.47 -29.57
C ASN A 128 8.17 -5.57 -28.76
N LYS A 129 8.86 -6.34 -27.92
CA LYS A 129 8.24 -7.33 -27.04
C LYS A 129 7.97 -6.76 -25.65
N TRP A 130 7.09 -7.43 -24.90
CA TRP A 130 6.74 -7.04 -23.55
C TRP A 130 7.57 -7.84 -22.54
N TYR A 131 8.22 -7.14 -21.62
CA TYR A 131 9.00 -7.75 -20.54
C TYR A 131 8.58 -7.19 -19.19
N VAL A 132 8.63 -8.04 -18.18
CA VAL A 132 8.58 -7.61 -16.79
C VAL A 132 10.03 -7.57 -16.29
N LYS A 133 10.51 -6.37 -15.99
CA LYS A 133 11.86 -6.14 -15.46
C LYS A 133 11.75 -5.40 -14.14
N TYR A 134 12.41 -5.94 -13.12
CA TYR A 134 12.53 -5.34 -11.79
C TYR A 134 13.89 -5.66 -11.20
N GLU A 135 14.37 -4.79 -10.33
CA GLU A 135 15.59 -5.01 -9.56
C GLU A 135 15.36 -6.05 -8.44
N MET A 136 16.43 -6.74 -8.06
CA MET A 136 16.47 -7.60 -6.88
C MET A 136 17.54 -7.07 -5.92
N ILE A 137 17.15 -6.61 -4.74
CA ILE A 137 18.07 -6.11 -3.70
C ILE A 137 18.57 -7.24 -2.80
N GLY A 138 19.67 -6.99 -2.10
CA GLY A 138 20.39 -7.96 -1.26
C GLY A 138 21.59 -8.58 -1.97
N SER A 139 22.49 -9.17 -1.18
CA SER A 139 23.66 -9.89 -1.69
C SER A 139 23.81 -11.23 -0.95
N PRO A 140 23.51 -12.38 -1.60
CA PRO A 140 23.01 -12.50 -2.98
C PRO A 140 21.59 -11.89 -3.16
N PRO A 141 21.15 -11.64 -4.41
CA PRO A 141 19.83 -11.05 -4.68
C PRO A 141 18.68 -11.82 -4.01
N SER A 142 17.83 -11.09 -3.29
CA SER A 142 16.86 -11.66 -2.34
C SER A 142 15.45 -11.11 -2.54
N ILE A 143 15.27 -9.79 -2.48
CA ILE A 143 13.96 -9.13 -2.43
C ILE A 143 13.70 -8.39 -3.74
N ALA A 144 12.53 -8.59 -4.34
CA ALA A 144 12.17 -7.90 -5.58
C ALA A 144 11.76 -6.45 -5.29
N VAL A 145 12.15 -5.52 -6.15
CA VAL A 145 11.69 -4.13 -6.12
C VAL A 145 10.44 -4.00 -6.98
N PRO A 146 9.25 -3.69 -6.41
CA PRO A 146 8.04 -3.49 -7.20
C PRO A 146 8.19 -2.35 -8.19
N THR A 147 7.60 -2.50 -9.38
CA THR A 147 7.54 -1.42 -10.37
C THR A 147 6.50 -0.36 -9.99
N HIS A 148 5.43 -0.79 -9.34
CA HIS A 148 4.28 0.02 -8.95
C HIS A 148 3.70 -0.51 -7.64
N PHE A 149 2.86 0.28 -7.01
CA PHE A 149 2.00 -0.11 -5.90
C PHE A 149 0.55 0.19 -6.24
N TYR A 150 -0.36 -0.52 -5.60
CA TYR A 150 -1.77 -0.22 -5.67
C TYR A 150 -2.39 -0.03 -4.30
N LYS A 151 -3.48 0.74 -4.27
CA LYS A 151 -4.47 0.70 -3.19
C LYS A 151 -5.86 0.52 -3.79
N VAL A 152 -6.65 -0.38 -3.22
CA VAL A 152 -8.10 -0.46 -3.44
C VAL A 152 -8.78 -0.04 -2.15
N ILE A 153 -9.65 0.96 -2.22
CA ILE A 153 -10.31 1.58 -1.08
C ILE A 153 -11.80 1.29 -1.18
N PHE A 154 -12.37 0.72 -0.12
CA PHE A 154 -13.80 0.48 0.04
C PHE A 154 -14.29 1.20 1.29
N ALA A 155 -15.08 2.26 1.10
CA ALA A 155 -15.57 3.13 2.16
C ALA A 155 -17.10 3.06 2.27
N GLU A 156 -17.60 2.75 3.47
CA GLU A 156 -19.03 2.54 3.75
C GLU A 156 -19.61 3.72 4.51
N ASP A 157 -20.85 4.12 4.20
CA ASP A 157 -21.56 5.18 4.91
C ASP A 157 -22.13 4.78 6.29
N GLY A 158 -21.95 3.51 6.68
CA GLY A 158 -22.34 2.96 7.98
C GLY A 158 -23.81 2.53 8.10
N ARG A 159 -24.60 2.62 7.02
CA ARG A 159 -26.00 2.18 7.01
C ARG A 159 -26.11 0.78 6.40
N VAL A 160 -26.94 -0.09 6.97
CA VAL A 160 -27.24 -1.40 6.37
C VAL A 160 -27.89 -1.16 5.00
N GLY A 161 -27.29 -1.69 3.94
CA GLY A 161 -27.72 -1.42 2.56
C GLY A 161 -27.43 0.02 2.08
N GLY A 162 -26.58 0.76 2.80
CA GLY A 162 -26.17 2.11 2.48
C GLY A 162 -25.22 2.21 1.29
N ASN A 163 -24.83 3.44 0.98
CA ASN A 163 -23.94 3.71 -0.15
C ASN A 163 -22.50 3.34 0.19
N VAL A 164 -21.78 2.92 -0.84
CA VAL A 164 -20.34 2.67 -0.77
C VAL A 164 -19.62 3.56 -1.77
N ALA A 165 -18.41 3.97 -1.39
CA ALA A 165 -17.46 4.56 -2.30
C ALA A 165 -16.30 3.59 -2.53
N LEU A 166 -15.95 3.40 -3.80
CA LEU A 166 -14.91 2.50 -4.25
C LEU A 166 -13.92 3.28 -5.11
N GLY A 167 -12.62 3.04 -4.89
CA GLY A 167 -11.57 3.54 -5.77
C GLY A 167 -10.42 2.56 -5.83
N ALA A 168 -9.79 2.44 -7.00
CA ALA A 168 -8.61 1.63 -7.20
C ALA A 168 -7.54 2.51 -7.86
N PHE A 169 -6.33 2.49 -7.31
CA PHE A 169 -5.25 3.38 -7.73
C PHE A 169 -3.99 2.58 -7.97
N VAL A 170 -3.22 2.94 -9.01
CA VAL A 170 -1.93 2.33 -9.33
C VAL A 170 -0.89 3.43 -9.52
N LEU A 171 0.13 3.45 -8.66
CA LEU A 171 1.18 4.46 -8.63
C LEU A 171 2.53 3.84 -8.96
N PRO A 172 3.38 4.47 -9.78
CA PRO A 172 4.75 3.98 -10.03
C PRO A 172 5.60 4.08 -8.76
N ASN A 173 6.47 3.11 -8.54
CA ASN A 173 7.50 3.16 -7.50
C ASN A 173 8.66 4.06 -7.95
N ALA A 174 8.39 5.36 -8.00
CA ALA A 174 9.29 6.40 -8.49
C ALA A 174 8.89 7.73 -7.85
N PRO A 175 9.75 8.78 -7.89
CA PRO A 175 9.37 10.10 -7.41
C PRO A 175 8.12 10.62 -8.14
N ILE A 176 7.15 11.11 -7.38
CA ILE A 176 5.91 11.72 -7.87
C ILE A 176 5.80 13.10 -7.24
N SER A 177 5.57 14.12 -8.06
CA SER A 177 5.36 15.48 -7.56
C SER A 177 4.04 15.60 -6.80
N ASN A 178 4.06 16.28 -5.65
CA ASN A 178 2.91 16.42 -4.75
C ASN A 178 1.76 17.27 -5.33
N ASP A 179 1.99 17.99 -6.43
CA ASP A 179 0.97 18.75 -7.16
C ASP A 179 0.09 17.86 -8.06
N LYS A 180 0.54 16.64 -8.38
CA LYS A 180 -0.25 15.71 -9.20
C LYS A 180 -1.51 15.28 -8.45
N PRO A 181 -2.70 15.35 -9.05
CA PRO A 181 -3.92 14.87 -8.42
C PRO A 181 -3.92 13.33 -8.38
N ILE A 182 -4.39 12.75 -7.26
CA ILE A 182 -4.45 11.28 -7.12
C ILE A 182 -5.32 10.59 -8.19
N THR A 183 -6.26 11.33 -8.78
CA THR A 183 -7.15 10.88 -9.86
C THR A 183 -6.38 10.52 -11.13
N ASP A 184 -5.18 11.06 -11.36
CA ASP A 184 -4.31 10.67 -12.48
C ASP A 184 -3.85 9.20 -12.35
N PHE A 185 -3.92 8.64 -11.15
CA PHE A 185 -3.55 7.26 -10.83
C PHE A 185 -4.75 6.35 -10.62
N GLU A 186 -5.98 6.87 -10.75
CA GLU A 186 -7.20 6.07 -10.64
C GLU A 186 -7.32 5.10 -11.83
N VAL A 187 -7.68 3.86 -11.56
CA VAL A 187 -7.89 2.82 -12.57
C VAL A 187 -9.38 2.78 -12.93
N PRO A 188 -9.77 3.26 -14.13
CA PRO A 188 -11.19 3.47 -14.49
C PRO A 188 -12.05 2.19 -14.45
N ASP A 189 -11.45 1.03 -14.75
CA ASP A 189 -12.16 -0.22 -15.03
C ASP A 189 -12.44 -1.11 -13.80
N TYR A 190 -11.98 -0.75 -12.59
CA TYR A 190 -12.23 -1.59 -11.42
C TYR A 190 -13.72 -1.61 -11.03
N ALA A 191 -14.41 -0.47 -11.18
CA ALA A 191 -15.85 -0.38 -10.96
C ALA A 191 -16.67 -1.05 -12.08
N GLU A 192 -16.19 -1.01 -13.34
CA GLU A 192 -16.94 -1.53 -14.50
C GLU A 192 -16.93 -3.06 -14.60
N ARG A 193 -15.80 -3.73 -14.30
CA ARG A 193 -15.70 -5.20 -14.34
C ARG A 193 -16.55 -5.92 -13.28
N GLN A 194 -16.99 -5.21 -12.23
CA GLN A 194 -17.83 -5.71 -11.14
C GLN A 194 -19.31 -5.28 -11.24
N LYS A 195 -19.72 -4.59 -12.31
CA LYS A 195 -21.13 -4.22 -12.58
C LYS A 195 -22.06 -5.44 -12.65
N SER A 196 -21.53 -6.65 -12.78
CA SER A 196 -22.28 -7.91 -12.81
C SER A 196 -22.63 -8.50 -11.43
N VAL A 197 -22.10 -7.99 -10.30
CA VAL A 197 -22.17 -8.72 -9.01
C VAL A 197 -22.96 -8.03 -7.87
N ALA A 198 -23.25 -6.73 -7.90
CA ALA A 198 -24.10 -6.15 -6.83
C ALA A 198 -24.89 -4.91 -7.26
N LYS A 199 -26.23 -5.02 -7.13
CA LYS A 199 -27.23 -3.93 -7.24
C LYS A 199 -27.17 -3.06 -5.97
N GLY A 200 -26.31 -2.05 -5.98
CA GLY A 200 -26.30 -0.96 -5.00
C GLY A 200 -25.77 0.30 -5.69
N ASP A 201 -26.29 1.47 -5.36
CA ASP A 201 -25.88 2.73 -5.97
C ASP A 201 -24.44 3.08 -5.51
N ARG A 202 -23.49 3.14 -6.46
CA ARG A 202 -22.04 3.28 -6.19
C ARG A 202 -21.59 4.68 -6.60
N ARG A 203 -20.89 5.39 -5.72
CA ARG A 203 -20.30 6.70 -6.02
C ARG A 203 -18.77 6.63 -6.02
N ALA A 204 -18.13 7.41 -6.90
CA ALA A 204 -16.68 7.59 -6.88
C ALA A 204 -16.22 8.23 -5.55
N LEU A 205 -14.99 7.97 -5.16
CA LEU A 205 -14.39 8.65 -4.00
C LEU A 205 -14.33 10.16 -4.23
N PRO A 206 -14.52 10.99 -3.19
CA PRO A 206 -14.35 12.42 -3.33
C PRO A 206 -12.88 12.76 -3.66
N PRO A 207 -12.61 13.82 -4.44
CA PRO A 207 -11.25 14.24 -4.73
C PRO A 207 -10.54 14.67 -3.43
N PRO A 208 -9.21 14.47 -3.33
CA PRO A 208 -8.43 14.99 -2.21
C PRO A 208 -8.54 16.52 -2.18
N ARG A 209 -8.80 17.10 -0.99
CA ARG A 209 -8.73 18.56 -0.79
C ARG A 209 -7.26 18.97 -0.61
N SER A 210 -6.89 20.05 -1.29
CA SER A 210 -5.59 20.75 -1.20
C SER A 210 -5.28 21.22 0.21
#